data_AF-A0A2G9U5N3-F1
#
_entry.id   AF-A0A2G9U5N3-F1
#
_cell.length_a   1.000
_cell.length_b   1.000
_cell.length_c   1.000
_cell.angle_alpha   90.00
_cell.angle_beta   90.00
_cell.angle_gamma   90.00
#
_symmetry.space_group_name_H-M   'P 1'
#
loop_
_entity.id
_entity.type
_entity.pdbx_description
1 polymer ?
#
loop_
_entity_poly.entity_id
_entity_poly.type
_entity_poly.pdbx_seq_one_letter_code
_entity_poly.pdbx_strand_id
1 'polypeptide(L)' 'MQLDFQHLLLKLEPICGLRPVPHAAFVEGYIKAFYLPENGLEEWISKHTEYTAKQMISLLSVATHVSKKARTRIINALND' A
#
# COMPACT_ATOMS: atom_id res chain seq x y z
N MET A 1 12.45 1.68 1.20
CA MET A 1 11.30 2.23 0.45
C MET A 1 10.71 3.48 1.09
N GLN A 2 10.48 3.56 2.42
CA GLN A 2 9.95 4.79 3.03
C GLN A 2 10.89 6.00 2.84
N LEU A 3 12.20 5.81 3.08
CA LEU A 3 13.21 6.85 2.87
C LEU A 3 13.26 7.30 1.40
N ASP A 4 13.18 6.37 0.46
CA ASP A 4 13.18 6.64 -0.98
C ASP A 4 11.99 7.53 -1.38
N PHE A 5 10.80 7.24 -0.85
CA PHE A 5 9.61 8.05 -1.08
C PHE A 5 9.73 9.45 -0.48
N GLN A 6 10.31 9.58 0.73
CA GLN A 6 10.60 10.89 1.31
C GLN A 6 11.58 11.71 0.46
N HIS A 7 12.65 11.08 -0.03
CA HIS A 7 13.59 11.73 -0.95
C HIS A 7 12.94 12.15 -2.27
N LEU A 8 11.99 11.36 -2.80
CA LEU A 8 11.20 11.75 -3.96
C LEU A 8 10.36 12.99 -3.67
N LEU A 9 9.65 13.04 -2.54
CA LEU A 9 8.83 14.19 -2.16
C LEU A 9 9.67 15.47 -2.02
N LEU A 10 10.84 15.39 -1.37
CA LEU A 10 11.75 16.53 -1.23
C LEU A 10 12.19 17.13 -2.58
N LYS A 11 12.32 16.28 -3.61
CA LYS A 11 12.65 16.73 -4.98
C LYS A 11 11.42 17.21 -5.76
N LEU A 12 10.25 16.61 -5.51
CA LEU A 12 9.02 16.89 -6.24
C LEU A 12 8.36 18.20 -5.81
N GLU A 13 8.37 18.51 -4.51
CA GLU A 13 7.82 19.76 -3.94
C GLU A 13 8.27 21.03 -4.70
N PRO A 14 9.57 21.29 -4.90
CA PRO A 14 10.02 22.49 -5.62
C PRO A 14 9.72 22.45 -7.13
N ILE A 15 9.65 21.28 -7.76
CA ILE A 15 9.35 21.13 -9.19
C ILE A 15 7.88 21.48 -9.46
N CYS A 16 6.98 21.01 -8.61
CA CYS A 16 5.54 21.20 -8.76
C CYS A 16 5.02 22.47 -8.10
N GLY A 17 5.78 23.07 -7.17
CA GLY A 17 5.32 24.19 -6.36
C GLY A 17 4.20 23.83 -5.38
N LEU A 18 4.01 22.53 -5.08
CA LEU A 18 2.95 22.01 -4.22
C LEU A 18 3.54 21.51 -2.90
N ARG A 19 3.06 22.07 -1.78
CA ARG A 19 3.48 21.67 -0.43
C ARG A 19 2.29 21.72 0.56
N PRO A 20 1.86 20.58 1.14
CA PRO A 20 2.38 19.22 0.90
C PRO A 20 2.00 18.71 -0.50
N VAL A 21 2.75 17.73 -1.01
CA VAL A 21 2.39 17.03 -2.25
C VAL A 21 1.04 16.32 -2.06
N PRO A 22 0.04 16.55 -2.93
CA PRO A 22 -1.25 15.88 -2.84
C PRO A 22 -1.13 14.36 -2.86
N HIS A 23 -1.99 13.68 -2.10
CA HIS A 23 -2.05 12.21 -2.03
C HIS A 23 -0.77 11.51 -1.54
N ALA A 24 0.21 12.23 -0.97
CA ALA A 24 1.42 11.62 -0.42
C ALA A 24 1.10 10.57 0.67
N ALA A 25 0.11 10.83 1.52
CA ALA A 25 -0.34 9.89 2.56
C ALA A 25 -0.90 8.58 1.98
N PHE A 26 -1.59 8.65 0.83
CA PHE A 26 -2.11 7.47 0.12
C PHE A 26 -0.98 6.54 -0.33
N VAL A 27 0.07 7.11 -0.91
CA VAL A 27 1.24 6.35 -1.37
C VAL A 27 2.06 5.83 -0.18
N GLU A 28 2.24 6.66 0.86
CA GLU A 28 2.97 6.25 2.05
C GLU A 28 2.28 5.09 2.79
N GLY A 29 0.95 5.12 2.91
CA GLY A 29 0.15 4.04 3.49
C GLY A 29 0.35 2.72 2.75
N TYR A 30 0.33 2.76 1.41
CA TYR A 30 0.54 1.58 0.57
C TYR A 30 1.95 0.99 0.72
N ILE A 31 2.97 1.85 0.82
CA ILE A 31 4.36 1.42 1.09
C ILE A 31 4.47 0.79 2.48
N LYS A 32 3.87 1.41 3.50
CA LYS A 32 3.90 0.90 4.88
C LYS A 32 3.17 -0.44 5.01
N ALA A 33 2.06 -0.61 4.30
CA ALA A 33 1.29 -1.85 4.31
C ALA A 33 2.11 -3.08 3.90
N PHE A 34 3.06 -2.94 2.96
CA PHE A 34 3.95 -4.03 2.56
C PHE A 34 4.78 -4.62 3.71
N TYR A 35 5.04 -3.85 4.76
CA TYR A 35 5.85 -4.29 5.91
C TYR A 35 5.01 -4.84 7.06
N LEU A 36 3.68 -4.85 6.96
CA LEU A 36 2.82 -5.42 7.98
C LEU A 36 2.96 -6.95 8.01
N PRO A 37 2.88 -7.59 9.19
CA PRO A 37 2.76 -9.04 9.27
C PRO A 37 1.42 -9.51 8.66
N GLU A 38 1.29 -10.80 8.34
CA GLU A 38 0.10 -11.37 7.67
C GLU A 38 -1.23 -10.88 8.27
N ASN A 39 -1.42 -11.02 9.59
CA ASN A 39 -2.64 -10.57 10.26
C ASN A 39 -2.87 -9.06 10.16
N GLY A 40 -1.79 -8.27 10.26
CA GLY A 40 -1.86 -6.82 10.17
C GLY A 40 -2.16 -6.35 8.75
N LEU A 41 -1.64 -7.04 7.74
CA LEU A 41 -1.92 -6.75 6.34
C LEU A 41 -3.37 -7.10 5.99
N GLU A 42 -3.88 -8.24 6.47
CA GLU A 42 -5.29 -8.63 6.28
C GLU A 42 -6.25 -7.60 6.91
N GLU A 43 -5.97 -7.17 8.15
CA GLU A 43 -6.73 -6.10 8.81
C GLU A 43 -6.65 -4.77 8.04
N TRP A 44 -5.44 -4.38 7.61
CA TRP A 44 -5.23 -3.13 6.88
C TRP A 44 -6.02 -3.11 5.56
N ILE A 45 -5.97 -4.20 4.78
CA ILE A 45 -6.72 -4.32 3.52
C ILE A 45 -8.23 -4.17 3.76
N SER A 46 -8.77 -4.75 4.84
CA SER A 46 -10.21 -4.66 5.15
C SER A 46 -10.70 -3.25 5.49
N LYS A 47 -9.79 -2.35 5.91
CA LYS A 47 -10.12 -1.00 6.39
C LYS A 47 -9.91 0.10 5.36
N HIS A 48 -9.17 -0.16 4.27
CA HIS A 48 -8.76 0.87 3.31
C HIS A 48 -9.47 0.69 1.98
N THR A 49 -10.55 1.45 1.76
CA THR A 49 -11.39 1.39 0.56
C THR A 49 -10.93 2.34 -0.56
N GLU A 50 -9.96 3.21 -0.27
CA GLU A 50 -9.43 4.17 -1.24
C GLU A 50 -8.56 3.50 -2.33
N TYR A 51 -8.10 2.27 -2.11
CA TYR A 51 -7.34 1.50 -3.08
C TYR A 51 -8.27 0.58 -3.88
N THR A 52 -8.01 0.47 -5.17
CA THR A 52 -8.69 -0.51 -6.03
C THR A 52 -8.32 -1.94 -5.64
N ALA A 53 -9.24 -2.89 -5.89
CA ALA A 53 -8.95 -4.32 -5.70
C ALA A 53 -7.66 -4.76 -6.43
N LYS A 54 -7.40 -4.23 -7.64
CA LYS A 54 -6.17 -4.49 -8.40
C LYS A 54 -4.90 -4.03 -7.68
N GLN A 55 -4.93 -2.88 -7.02
CA GLN A 55 -3.82 -2.41 -6.19
C GLN A 55 -3.63 -3.34 -4.99
N MET A 56 -4.69 -3.69 -4.27
CA MET A 56 -4.61 -4.61 -3.12
C MET A 56 -4.05 -6.00 -3.51
N ILE A 57 -4.53 -6.56 -4.63
CA ILE A 57 -4.02 -7.83 -5.17
C ILE A 57 -2.53 -7.73 -5.52
N SER A 58 -2.11 -6.60 -6.10
CA SER A 58 -0.71 -6.36 -6.47
C SER A 58 0.19 -6.34 -5.22
N LEU A 59 -0.22 -5.64 -4.15
CA LEU A 59 0.46 -5.66 -2.85
C LEU A 59 0.60 -7.07 -2.28
N LEU A 60 -0.51 -7.82 -2.23
CA LEU A 60 -0.53 -9.21 -1.75
C LEU A 60 0.34 -10.15 -2.58
N SER A 61 0.44 -9.93 -3.89
CA SER A 61 1.21 -10.78 -4.79
C SER A 61 2.71 -10.78 -4.47
N VAL A 62 3.23 -9.63 -4.04
CA VAL A 62 4.65 -9.42 -3.70
C VAL A 62 4.95 -9.59 -2.21
N ALA A 63 3.92 -9.63 -1.36
CA ALA A 63 4.05 -9.91 0.07
C ALA A 63 4.41 -11.39 0.31
N THR A 64 5.71 -11.72 0.19
CA THR A 64 6.23 -13.10 0.33
C THR A 64 6.09 -13.67 1.75
N HIS A 65 5.92 -12.79 2.75
CA HIS A 65 5.66 -13.16 4.14
C HIS A 65 4.21 -13.62 4.38
N VAL A 66 3.30 -13.43 3.41
CA VAL A 66 1.91 -13.90 3.46
C VAL A 66 1.82 -15.30 2.86
N SER A 67 1.22 -16.22 3.60
CA SER A 67 0.98 -17.58 3.17
C SER A 67 0.09 -17.63 1.92
N LYS A 68 0.34 -18.61 1.04
CA LYS A 68 -0.48 -18.81 -0.17
C LYS A 68 -1.97 -18.98 0.18
N LYS A 69 -2.26 -19.66 1.30
CA LYS A 69 -3.63 -19.87 1.80
C LYS A 69 -4.31 -18.55 2.20
N ALA A 70 -3.64 -17.72 2.99
CA ALA A 70 -4.17 -16.41 3.38
C ALA A 70 -4.35 -15.51 2.15
N ARG A 71 -3.36 -15.46 1.26
CA ARG A 71 -3.42 -14.70 0.01
C ARG A 71 -4.66 -15.04 -0.82
N THR A 72 -4.93 -16.31 -1.07
CA THR A 72 -6.11 -16.73 -1.84
C THR A 72 -7.41 -16.35 -1.13
N ARG A 73 -7.49 -16.51 0.20
CA ARG A 73 -8.66 -16.09 0.98
C ARG A 73 -8.93 -14.59 0.85
N ILE A 74 -7.90 -13.76 1.03
CA ILE A 74 -8.03 -12.29 1.00
C ILE A 74 -8.38 -11.82 -0.42
N ILE A 75 -7.77 -12.40 -1.47
CA ILE A 75 -8.10 -12.05 -2.86
C ILE A 75 -9.55 -12.36 -3.20
N ASN A 76 -10.09 -13.48 -2.73
CA ASN A 76 -11.50 -13.82 -2.96
C ASN A 76 -12.42 -12.79 -2.30
N ALA A 77 -12.14 -12.42 -1.04
CA ALA A 77 -12.92 -11.43 -0.30
C ALA A 77 -12.87 -10.01 -0.88
N LEU A 78 -11.89 -9.70 -1.74
CA LEU A 78 -11.78 -8.41 -2.44
C LEU A 78 -12.60 -8.33 -3.74
N ASN A 79 -13.05 -9.48 -4.26
CA ASN A 79 -13.84 -9.57 -5.49
C ASN A 79 -15.34 -9.80 -5.23
N ASP A 80 -15.72 -10.02 -3.96
CA ASP A 80 -17.10 -10.14 -3.47
C ASP A 80 -17.64 -8.76 -3.06
#